data_AF-A0A522UKP5-F1
#
_entry.id   AF-A0A522UKP5-F1
#
_cell.length_a   1.000
_cell.length_b   1.000
_cell.length_c   1.000
_cell.angle_alpha   90.00
_cell.angle_beta   90.00
_cell.angle_gamma   90.00
#
_symmetry.space_group_name_H-M   'P 1'
#
loop_
_entity.id
_entity.type
_entity.pdbx_description
1 polymer ?
#
loop_
_entity_poly.entity_id
_entity_poly.type
_entity_poly.pdbx_seq_one_letter_code
_entity_poly.pdbx_strand_id
1 'polypeptide(L)'
;MTHDLFPTPLAEVSGAPTVDVCVRRLAGRLMINLANTAGPHADKTVHGFDAIPAIGPLTVTLRLPRAPKSVVLQPEGRPPDVKWSAGQAAVTVPRLDLYSIVAVTE
;
A
#
# COMPACT_ATOMS: atom_id res chain seq x y z
N MET A 1 -11.92 -10.16 -7.78
CA MET A 1 -12.77 -9.69 -6.67
C MET A 1 -12.75 -8.18 -6.50
N THR A 2 -11.61 -7.52 -6.22
CA THR A 2 -11.60 -6.05 -6.01
C THR A 2 -12.08 -5.27 -7.24
N HIS A 3 -11.65 -5.65 -8.45
CA HIS A 3 -12.09 -5.02 -9.71
C HIS A 3 -13.54 -5.35 -10.10
N ASP A 4 -14.12 -6.41 -9.55
CA ASP A 4 -15.52 -6.77 -9.82
C ASP A 4 -16.48 -5.87 -9.03
N LEU A 5 -16.08 -5.48 -7.81
CA LEU A 5 -16.84 -4.58 -6.93
C LEU A 5 -16.46 -3.11 -7.10
N PHE A 6 -15.20 -2.84 -7.43
CA PHE A 6 -14.64 -1.51 -7.63
C PHE A 6 -13.83 -1.52 -8.94
N PRO A 7 -14.48 -1.34 -10.10
CA PRO A 7 -13.80 -1.38 -11.41
C PRO A 7 -12.67 -0.35 -11.53
N THR A 8 -12.76 0.75 -10.78
CA THR A 8 -11.75 1.79 -10.70
C THR A 8 -11.46 2.12 -9.24
N PRO A 9 -10.67 1.29 -8.54
CA PRO A 9 -10.43 1.46 -7.11
C PRO A 9 -9.61 2.74 -6.85
N LEU A 10 -9.86 3.40 -5.72
CA LEU A 10 -9.14 4.60 -5.31
C LEU A 10 -7.64 4.32 -5.13
N ALA A 11 -7.30 3.17 -4.54
CA ALA A 11 -5.95 2.70 -4.37
C ALA A 11 -5.81 1.30 -4.97
N GLU A 12 -4.75 1.10 -5.73
CA GLU A 12 -4.38 -0.18 -6.32
C GLU A 12 -2.92 -0.48 -5.98
N VAL A 13 -2.61 -1.73 -5.63
CA VAL A 13 -1.25 -2.15 -5.26
C VAL A 13 -0.81 -3.26 -6.21
N SER A 14 0.38 -3.09 -6.76
CA SER A 14 1.06 -4.09 -7.60
C SER A 14 2.47 -4.36 -7.08
N GLY A 15 3.05 -5.49 -7.48
CA GLY A 15 4.40 -5.93 -7.08
C GLY A 15 4.40 -7.14 -6.13
N ALA A 16 3.34 -7.35 -5.36
CA ALA A 16 3.16 -8.57 -4.57
C ALA A 16 1.66 -8.88 -4.37
N PRO A 17 1.24 -10.16 -4.50
CA PRO A 17 -0.16 -10.56 -4.32
C PRO A 17 -0.57 -10.70 -2.84
N THR A 18 0.40 -10.74 -1.91
CA THR A 18 0.19 -10.96 -0.47
C THR A 18 0.24 -9.65 0.31
N VAL A 19 -0.46 -8.63 -0.19
CA VAL A 19 -0.60 -7.32 0.47
C VAL A 19 -2.07 -7.06 0.72
N ASP A 20 -2.43 -6.92 1.98
CA ASP A 20 -3.74 -6.41 2.35
C ASP A 20 -3.72 -4.88 2.32
N VAL A 21 -4.74 -4.30 1.69
CA VAL A 21 -4.82 -2.86 1.44
C VAL A 21 -6.06 -2.29 2.12
N CYS A 22 -5.86 -1.33 3.02
CA CYS A 22 -6.96 -0.62 3.68
C CYS A 22 -6.85 0.90 3.44
N VAL A 23 -7.87 1.46 2.80
CA VAL A 23 -8.01 2.90 2.55
C VAL A 23 -8.77 3.55 3.71
N ARG A 24 -8.18 4.59 4.29
CA ARG A 24 -8.75 5.35 5.41
C ARG A 24 -8.57 6.84 5.19
N ARG A 25 -9.47 7.64 5.75
CA ARG A 25 -9.25 9.09 5.99
C ARG A 25 -9.10 9.33 7.49
N LEU A 26 -8.07 10.10 7.87
CA LEU A 26 -7.82 10.49 9.26
C LEU A 26 -7.27 11.91 9.30
N ALA A 27 -7.92 12.79 10.08
CA ALA A 27 -7.53 14.19 10.23
C ALA A 27 -7.30 14.91 8.87
N GLY A 28 -8.18 14.67 7.90
CA GLY A 28 -8.09 15.27 6.56
C GLY A 28 -7.04 14.66 5.63
N ARG A 29 -6.28 13.65 6.09
CA ARG A 29 -5.27 12.94 5.28
C ARG A 29 -5.82 11.62 4.77
N LEU A 30 -5.50 11.30 3.53
CA LEU A 30 -5.75 9.98 2.96
C LEU A 30 -4.61 9.04 3.41
N MET A 31 -4.96 7.87 3.92
CA MET A 31 -4.02 6.88 4.43
C MET A 31 -4.28 5.54 3.76
N ILE A 32 -3.24 4.96 3.20
CA ILE A 32 -3.29 3.63 2.59
C ILE A 32 -2.40 2.74 3.43
N ASN A 33 -3.06 1.88 4.19
CA ASN A 33 -2.42 0.93 5.08
C ASN A 33 -2.11 -0.32 4.28
N LEU A 34 -0.85 -0.76 4.34
CA LEU A 34 -0.34 -1.93 3.67
C LEU A 34 0.11 -2.92 4.72
N ALA A 35 -0.52 -4.10 4.77
CA ALA A 35 -0.11 -5.19 5.64
C ALA A 35 0.46 -6.33 4.79
N ASN A 36 1.66 -6.78 5.11
CA ASN A 36 2.25 -7.95 4.48
C ASN A 36 1.64 -9.22 5.09
N THR A 37 0.95 -9.99 4.27
CA THR A 37 0.31 -11.26 4.63
C THR A 37 1.03 -12.45 3.99
N ALA A 38 2.31 -12.29 3.64
CA ALA A 38 3.13 -13.36 3.11
C ALA A 38 3.43 -14.43 4.17
N GLY A 39 3.55 -15.67 3.70
CA GLY A 39 3.88 -16.82 4.55
C GLY A 39 2.81 -17.90 4.50
N PRO A 40 3.09 -19.06 5.09
CA PRO A 40 2.26 -20.25 5.00
C PRO A 40 1.07 -20.22 5.98
N HIS A 41 0.25 -19.16 5.93
CA HIS A 41 -0.90 -18.99 6.84
C HIS A 41 -1.99 -20.07 6.71
N ALA A 42 -2.05 -20.76 5.58
CA ALA A 42 -3.03 -21.81 5.30
C ALA A 42 -2.46 -23.23 5.35
N ASP A 43 -1.20 -23.40 5.76
CA ASP A 43 -0.58 -24.71 5.84
C ASP A 43 -1.00 -25.43 7.13
N LYS A 44 -1.64 -26.60 6.97
CA LYS A 44 -2.17 -27.40 8.09
C LYS A 44 -1.08 -27.97 9.01
N THR A 45 0.17 -27.99 8.55
CA THR A 45 1.34 -28.51 9.27
C THR A 45 2.19 -27.41 9.88
N VAL A 46 1.96 -26.15 9.49
CA VAL A 46 2.65 -24.98 10.05
C VAL A 46 1.72 -24.30 11.05
N HIS A 47 1.92 -24.59 12.34
CA HIS A 47 1.12 -23.99 13.42
C HIS A 47 1.53 -22.55 13.78
N GLY A 48 2.67 -22.10 13.27
CA GLY A 48 3.23 -20.77 13.46
C GLY A 48 4.56 -20.67 12.74
N PHE A 49 4.99 -19.45 12.45
CA PHE A 49 6.29 -19.18 11.84
C PHE A 49 6.87 -17.89 12.39
N ASP A 50 8.20 -17.84 12.51
CA ASP A 50 8.88 -16.80 13.29
C ASP A 50 9.03 -15.47 12.55
N ALA A 51 8.93 -15.49 11.21
CA ALA A 51 9.19 -14.33 10.38
C ALA A 51 8.28 -14.27 9.15
N ILE A 52 7.72 -13.10 8.90
CA ILE A 52 7.08 -12.77 7.62
C ILE A 52 8.19 -12.33 6.65
N PRO A 53 8.34 -12.97 5.48
CA PRO A 53 9.31 -12.54 4.49
C PRO A 53 8.92 -11.16 3.95
N ALA A 54 9.87 -10.23 3.93
CA ALA A 54 9.63 -8.90 3.37
C ALA A 54 9.34 -8.98 1.87
N ILE A 55 8.50 -8.07 1.40
CA ILE A 55 8.06 -8.00 0.00
C ILE A 55 8.35 -6.63 -0.61
N GLY A 56 8.42 -6.58 -1.93
CA GLY A 56 8.65 -5.36 -2.69
C GLY A 56 9.67 -5.52 -3.82
N PRO A 57 9.89 -4.45 -4.61
CA PRO A 57 9.24 -3.15 -4.51
C PRO A 57 7.76 -3.19 -4.90
N LEU A 58 6.92 -2.41 -4.20
CA LEU A 58 5.50 -2.26 -4.49
C LEU A 58 5.23 -0.92 -5.17
N THR A 59 4.27 -0.91 -6.08
CA THR A 59 3.70 0.33 -6.64
C THR A 59 2.29 0.49 -6.13
N VAL A 60 2.05 1.57 -5.40
CA VAL A 60 0.73 1.99 -4.92
C VAL A 60 0.22 3.10 -5.83
N THR A 61 -0.73 2.76 -6.69
CA THR A 61 -1.39 3.72 -7.58
C THR A 61 -2.59 4.33 -6.89
N LEU A 62 -2.59 5.64 -6.72
CA LEU A 62 -3.65 6.40 -6.07
C LEU A 62 -4.37 7.30 -7.08
N ARG A 63 -5.68 7.15 -7.20
CA ARG A 63 -6.53 8.03 -8.02
C ARG A 63 -6.93 9.23 -7.18
N LEU A 64 -6.43 10.40 -7.53
CA LEU A 64 -6.64 11.64 -6.77
C LEU A 64 -7.21 12.72 -7.70
N PRO A 65 -8.05 13.63 -7.19
CA PRO A 65 -8.62 14.71 -8.00
C PRO A 65 -7.57 15.76 -8.42
N ARG A 66 -6.43 15.82 -7.71
CA ARG A 66 -5.32 16.73 -7.97
C ARG A 66 -4.00 16.13 -7.49
N ALA A 67 -2.89 16.72 -7.94
CA ALA A 67 -1.56 16.30 -7.50
C ALA A 67 -1.45 16.42 -5.97
N PRO A 68 -0.91 15.40 -5.27
CA PRO A 68 -0.76 15.45 -3.82
C PRO A 68 0.26 16.52 -3.41
N LYS A 69 -0.02 17.26 -2.34
CA LYS A 69 0.94 18.22 -1.77
C LYS A 69 2.15 17.55 -1.15
N SER A 70 1.93 16.38 -0.54
CA SER A 70 2.98 15.56 0.04
C SER A 70 2.54 14.11 0.15
N VAL A 71 3.48 13.19 -0.01
CA VAL A 71 3.30 11.77 0.31
C VAL A 71 4.44 11.37 1.26
N VAL A 72 4.11 10.64 2.31
CA VAL A 72 5.08 10.19 3.32
C VAL A 72 4.81 8.73 3.66
N LEU A 73 5.86 7.92 3.72
CA LEU A 73 5.79 6.57 4.28
C LEU A 73 5.92 6.63 5.81
N GLN A 74 5.03 5.93 6.48
CA GLN A 74 5.08 5.71 7.93
C GLN A 74 5.40 4.24 8.22
N PRO A 75 6.13 3.95 9.31
CA PRO A 75 6.50 4.87 10.40
C PRO A 75 7.74 5.75 10.16
N GLU A 76 8.49 5.56 9.08
CA GLU A 76 9.83 6.16 8.89
C GLU A 76 9.81 7.67 8.68
N GLY A 77 8.66 8.26 8.35
CA GLY A 77 8.54 9.68 8.05
C GLY A 77 9.26 10.10 6.76
N ARG A 78 9.56 9.15 5.87
CA ARG A 78 10.37 9.38 4.67
C ARG A 78 9.49 9.65 3.44
N PRO A 79 9.85 10.62 2.57
CA PRO A 79 9.20 10.77 1.28
C PRO A 79 9.56 9.59 0.35
N PRO A 80 8.59 8.90 -0.26
CA PRO A 80 8.83 7.91 -1.30
C PRO A 80 9.11 8.57 -2.67
N ASP A 81 9.51 7.76 -3.65
CA ASP A 81 9.41 8.18 -5.06
C ASP A 81 7.93 8.23 -5.46
N VAL A 82 7.53 9.32 -6.10
CA VAL A 82 6.14 9.57 -6.52
C VAL A 82 6.13 10.13 -7.92
N LYS A 83 5.41 9.46 -8.82
CA LYS A 83 5.15 9.93 -10.18
C LYS A 83 3.69 10.34 -10.30
N TRP A 84 3.45 11.56 -10.76
CA TRP A 84 2.10 12.07 -11.02
C TRP A 84 1.83 12.13 -12.51
N SER A 85 0.72 11.51 -12.95
CA SER A 85 0.25 11.61 -14.34
C SER A 85 -1.24 11.34 -14.41
N ALA A 86 -1.97 12.10 -15.23
CA ALA A 86 -3.37 11.85 -15.58
C ALA A 86 -4.30 11.52 -14.38
N GLY A 87 -4.21 12.27 -13.28
CA GLY A 87 -5.05 12.06 -12.09
C GLY A 87 -4.62 10.89 -11.19
N GLN A 88 -3.43 10.35 -11.41
CA GLN A 88 -2.89 9.22 -10.65
C GLN A 88 -1.51 9.56 -10.06
N ALA A 89 -1.34 9.23 -8.78
CA ALA A 89 -0.05 9.21 -8.11
C ALA A 89 0.45 7.76 -8.00
N ALA A 90 1.52 7.41 -8.69
CA ALA A 90 2.22 6.14 -8.52
C ALA A 90 3.31 6.32 -7.45
N VAL A 91 3.10 5.71 -6.29
CA VAL A 91 3.99 5.78 -5.13
C VAL A 91 4.79 4.49 -5.02
N THR A 92 6.12 4.58 -4.97
CA THR A 92 6.98 3.41 -4.78
C THR A 92 7.22 3.15 -3.31
N VAL A 93 6.85 1.95 -2.85
CA VAL A 93 7.26 1.41 -1.55
C VAL A 93 8.37 0.40 -1.81
N PRO A 94 9.65 0.75 -1.55
CA PRO A 94 10.78 -0.06 -1.99
C PRO A 94 10.83 -1.43 -1.31
N ARG A 95 10.36 -1.50 -0.06
CA ARG A 95 10.30 -2.70 0.76
C ARG A 95 9.19 -2.55 1.79
N LEU A 96 8.45 -3.62 2.01
CA LEU A 96 7.45 -3.75 3.06
C LEU A 96 7.79 -4.99 3.90
N ASP A 97 8.21 -4.77 5.14
CA ASP A 97 8.48 -5.86 6.08
C ASP A 97 7.15 -6.39 6.65
N LEU A 98 6.56 -5.72 7.64
CA LEU A 98 5.26 -6.10 8.21
C LEU A 98 4.14 -5.15 7.80
N TYR A 99 4.39 -3.86 7.95
CA TYR A 99 3.36 -2.85 7.81
C TYR A 99 3.95 -1.50 7.39
N SER A 100 3.24 -0.79 6.51
CA SER A 100 3.57 0.59 6.16
C SER A 100 2.30 1.36 5.84
N ILE A 101 2.35 2.69 6.00
CA ILE A 101 1.25 3.57 5.62
C ILE A 101 1.75 4.59 4.60
N VAL A 102 1.11 4.64 3.44
CA VAL A 102 1.25 5.74 2.51
C VAL A 102 0.29 6.85 2.96
N ALA A 103 0.84 7.89 3.59
CA ALA A 103 0.07 9.02 4.09
C ALA A 103 0.14 10.19 3.09
N VAL A 104 -1.02 10.59 2.57
CA VAL A 104 -1.16 11.59 1.51
C VAL A 104 -1.85 12.83 2.05
N THR A 105 -1.28 13.99 1.73
CA THR A 105 -1.87 15.30 1.96
C THR A 105 -2.34 15.87 0.62
N GLU A 106 -3.65 16.10 0.51
CA GLU A 106 -4.30 16.66 -0.70
C GLU A 106 -4.29 18.20 -0.74
#